data_AF-A0A7S3L809-F1
#
_entry.id   AF-A0A7S3L809-F1
#
_cell.length_a   1.000
_cell.length_b   1.000
_cell.length_c   1.000
_cell.angle_alpha   90.00
_cell.angle_beta   90.00
_cell.angle_gamma   90.00
#
_symmetry.space_group_name_H-M   'P 1'
#
loop_
_entity.id
_entity.type
_entity.pdbx_description
1 polymer ?
#
loop_
_entity_poly.entity_id
_entity_poly.type
_entity_poly.pdbx_seq_one_letter_code
_entity_poly.pdbx_strand_id
1 'polypeptide(L)'
;TKKGEISKIKIDTNDSSRKYWNVALTRARNRMVLFRSYGIKDLQTGDVRKMILRHFLNPTKTRNDDDAPSIFMDEPIPVVKSTKCALSDALESQGYRVCKQGGKVWPRALCVDSPTTEKGSTTCALVLVENAGESEEDWSAAEDHQQSLQGAGRSCLRVDFLTLALNFESALQDVLAFLHESGLPAPHIKPLATATTQPCGKRGADEDSSTVSSNG
;
A
#
# COMPACT_ATOMS: atom_id res chain seq x y z
N THR A 1 12.96 55.10 -13.64
CA THR A 1 12.99 53.62 -13.62
C THR A 1 14.44 53.16 -13.57
N LYS A 2 14.91 52.68 -12.41
CA LYS A 2 16.28 52.17 -12.25
C LYS A 2 16.36 50.77 -12.88
N LYS A 3 17.20 50.61 -13.92
CA LYS A 3 17.54 49.29 -14.48
C LYS A 3 18.26 48.49 -13.39
N GLY A 4 17.62 47.44 -12.89
CA GLY A 4 18.25 46.49 -11.99
C GLY A 4 19.34 45.72 -12.73
N GLU A 5 20.56 45.80 -12.21
CA GLU A 5 21.71 45.08 -12.70
C GLU A 5 21.53 43.59 -12.34
N ILE A 6 21.34 42.73 -13.35
CA ILE A 6 21.19 41.29 -13.15
C ILE A 6 22.57 40.73 -12.84
N SER A 7 22.80 40.39 -11.57
CA SER A 7 24.01 39.71 -11.14
C SER A 7 24.10 38.36 -11.86
N LYS A 8 25.17 38.17 -12.64
CA LYS A 8 25.48 36.88 -13.27
C LYS A 8 25.77 35.87 -12.17
N ILE A 9 24.81 34.99 -11.89
CA ILE A 9 24.99 33.86 -10.99
C ILE A 9 26.12 33.00 -11.56
N LYS A 10 27.23 32.87 -10.82
CA LYS A 10 28.29 31.93 -11.17
C LYS A 10 27.73 30.52 -11.01
N ILE A 11 27.58 29.82 -12.13
CA ILE A 11 27.20 28.41 -12.13
C ILE A 11 28.42 27.62 -11.70
N ASP A 12 28.34 27.00 -10.53
CA ASP A 12 29.41 26.16 -10.01
C ASP A 12 29.41 24.82 -10.76
N THR A 13 30.47 24.58 -11.55
CA THR A 13 30.61 23.42 -12.44
C THR A 13 31.39 22.27 -11.81
N ASN A 14 31.60 22.27 -10.49
CA ASN A 14 32.25 21.16 -9.81
C ASN A 14 31.44 19.84 -10.00
N ASP A 15 32.15 18.72 -10.13
CA ASP A 15 31.55 17.38 -10.35
C ASP A 15 30.57 16.99 -9.23
N SER A 16 30.85 17.39 -7.99
CA SER A 16 29.94 17.22 -6.86
C SER A 16 28.62 17.98 -7.09
N SER A 17 28.69 19.25 -7.50
CA SER A 17 27.52 20.09 -7.79
C SER A 17 26.70 19.52 -8.95
N ARG A 18 27.36 18.98 -9.97
CA ARG A 18 26.72 18.29 -11.11
C ARG A 18 26.00 17.01 -10.68
N LYS A 19 26.57 16.23 -9.76
CA LYS A 19 25.92 15.04 -9.20
C LYS A 19 24.66 15.39 -8.42
N TYR A 20 24.72 16.39 -7.53
CA TYR A 20 23.55 16.87 -6.80
C TYR A 20 22.46 17.40 -7.75
N TRP A 21 22.86 18.14 -8.77
CA TRP A 21 21.94 18.63 -9.79
C TRP A 21 21.23 17.49 -10.53
N ASN A 22 21.97 16.47 -10.98
CA ASN A 22 21.38 15.33 -11.69
C ASN A 22 20.41 14.52 -10.80
N VAL A 23 20.74 14.34 -9.52
CA VAL A 23 19.85 13.68 -8.54
C VAL A 23 18.59 14.52 -8.32
N ALA A 24 18.74 15.83 -8.13
CA ALA A 24 17.62 16.75 -7.95
C ALA A 24 16.71 16.78 -9.19
N LEU A 25 17.29 16.79 -10.39
CA LEU A 25 16.53 16.83 -11.65
C LEU A 25 15.85 15.50 -11.97
N THR A 26 16.46 14.37 -11.60
CA THR A 26 15.85 13.04 -11.71
C THR A 26 14.71 12.89 -10.72
N ARG A 27 14.86 13.36 -9.48
CA ARG A 27 13.78 13.39 -8.48
C ARG A 27 12.66 14.33 -8.90
N ALA A 28 12.98 15.51 -9.42
CA ALA A 28 12.00 16.45 -9.95
C ALA A 28 11.25 15.86 -11.14
N ARG A 29 11.95 15.21 -12.08
CA ARG A 29 11.33 14.51 -13.22
C ARG A 29 10.39 13.40 -12.76
N ASN A 30 10.80 12.59 -11.78
CA ASN A 30 10.02 11.45 -11.30
C ASN A 30 8.81 11.89 -10.45
N ARG A 31 8.88 13.06 -9.80
CA ARG A 31 7.79 13.65 -9.01
C ARG A 31 6.91 14.62 -9.79
N MET A 32 7.25 14.93 -11.04
CA MET A 32 6.42 15.77 -11.90
C MET A 32 5.31 14.96 -12.54
N VAL A 33 4.18 14.82 -11.84
CA VAL A 33 2.89 14.67 -12.51
C VAL A 33 2.68 15.96 -13.31
N LEU A 34 2.68 15.87 -14.64
CA LEU A 34 2.60 17.02 -15.52
C LEU A 34 1.17 17.58 -15.56
N PHE A 35 0.66 18.09 -14.43
CA PHE A 35 -0.32 19.16 -14.48
C PHE A 35 0.44 20.42 -14.86
N ARG A 36 0.32 20.87 -16.11
CA ARG A 36 0.61 22.28 -16.41
C ARG A 36 -0.32 23.10 -15.52
N SER A 37 0.27 23.62 -14.46
CA SER A 37 -0.33 24.39 -13.38
C SER A 37 -0.82 25.72 -13.93
N TYR A 38 -2.03 25.72 -14.51
CA TYR A 38 -2.77 26.96 -14.61
C TYR A 38 -3.03 27.44 -13.18
N GLY A 39 -2.43 28.57 -12.81
CA GLY A 39 -2.91 29.31 -11.66
C GLY A 39 -4.36 29.73 -11.93
N ILE A 40 -5.18 29.87 -10.90
CA ILE A 40 -6.56 30.37 -11.05
C ILE A 40 -6.61 31.74 -11.76
N LYS A 41 -5.51 32.49 -11.72
CA LYS A 41 -5.30 33.78 -12.39
C LYS A 41 -5.08 33.65 -13.90
N ASP A 42 -4.64 32.49 -14.37
CA ASP A 42 -4.34 32.20 -15.77
C ASP A 42 -5.59 31.71 -16.54
N LEU A 43 -6.70 31.50 -15.83
CA LEU A 43 -7.96 31.01 -16.40
C LEU A 43 -8.96 32.15 -16.61
N GLN A 44 -9.58 32.20 -17.79
CA GLN A 44 -10.61 33.20 -18.13
C GLN A 44 -11.89 33.01 -17.29
N THR A 45 -12.67 34.07 -17.16
CA THR A 45 -13.99 34.02 -16.50
C THR A 45 -14.96 33.19 -17.34
N GLY A 46 -15.50 32.11 -16.75
CA GLY A 46 -16.39 31.15 -17.44
C GLY A 46 -15.73 29.83 -17.84
N ASP A 47 -14.40 29.69 -17.66
CA ASP A 47 -13.72 28.41 -17.90
C ASP A 47 -14.12 27.37 -16.84
N VAL A 48 -14.63 26.22 -17.29
CA VAL A 48 -15.06 25.10 -16.44
C VAL A 48 -13.91 24.61 -15.55
N ARG A 49 -12.65 24.67 -16.04
CA ARG A 49 -11.46 24.31 -15.25
C ARG A 49 -11.28 25.22 -14.04
N LYS A 50 -11.65 26.50 -14.17
CA LYS A 50 -11.59 27.47 -13.06
C LYS A 50 -12.64 27.17 -11.99
N MET A 51 -13.81 26.68 -12.39
CA MET A 51 -14.86 26.22 -11.47
C MET A 51 -14.39 24.99 -10.68
N ILE A 52 -13.81 24.00 -11.37
CA ILE A 52 -13.26 22.80 -10.76
C ILE A 52 -12.12 23.16 -9.80
N LEU A 53 -11.14 23.97 -10.24
CA LEU A 53 -10.05 24.46 -9.39
C LEU A 53 -10.55 25.23 -8.16
N ARG A 54 -11.59 26.07 -8.30
CA ARG A 54 -12.19 26.76 -7.14
C ARG A 54 -12.82 25.81 -6.14
N HIS A 55 -13.45 24.74 -6.63
CA HIS A 55 -14.06 23.73 -5.78
C HIS A 55 -13.00 22.96 -4.97
N PHE A 56 -11.87 22.61 -5.59
CA PHE A 56 -10.76 21.94 -4.89
C PHE A 56 -9.93 22.88 -4.00
N LEU A 57 -9.75 24.15 -4.40
CA LEU A 57 -9.00 25.14 -3.61
C LEU A 57 -9.82 25.68 -2.43
N ASN A 58 -11.15 25.62 -2.52
CA ASN A 58 -12.05 25.98 -1.43
C ASN A 58 -13.10 24.88 -1.29
N PRO A 59 -12.75 23.71 -0.72
CA PRO A 59 -13.65 22.57 -0.52
C PRO A 59 -14.77 22.84 0.50
N THR A 60 -15.13 24.12 0.66
CA THR A 60 -16.17 24.72 1.49
C THR A 60 -15.87 24.85 2.98
N LYS A 61 -15.76 26.12 3.40
CA LYS A 61 -16.04 26.64 4.75
C LYS A 61 -17.55 26.55 5.10
N THR A 62 -18.29 25.55 4.61
CA THR A 62 -19.73 25.40 4.87
C THR A 62 -20.04 24.37 5.94
N ARG A 63 -19.06 23.96 6.73
CA ARG A 63 -19.29 23.17 7.92
C ARG A 63 -18.59 23.89 9.07
N ASN A 64 -19.34 24.17 10.14
CA ASN A 64 -18.75 24.65 11.38
C ASN A 64 -17.68 23.63 11.79
N ASP A 65 -16.41 24.04 11.74
CA ASP A 65 -15.24 23.16 11.92
C ASP A 65 -15.09 22.63 13.37
N ASP A 66 -15.96 23.02 14.31
CA ASP A 66 -15.89 22.58 15.71
C ASP A 66 -16.58 21.22 15.98
N ASP A 67 -17.39 20.68 15.05
CA ASP A 67 -18.17 19.44 15.28
C ASP A 67 -17.99 18.36 14.19
N ALA A 68 -17.06 18.53 13.25
CA ALA A 68 -16.74 17.46 12.30
C ALA A 68 -15.78 16.47 12.98
N PRO A 69 -16.22 15.24 13.33
CA PRO A 69 -15.29 14.23 13.84
C PRO A 69 -14.18 14.05 12.82
N SER A 70 -12.93 14.09 13.26
CA SER A 70 -11.77 13.75 12.44
C SER A 70 -12.04 12.43 11.70
N ILE A 71 -12.34 12.51 10.41
CA ILE A 71 -12.55 11.35 9.53
C ILE A 71 -11.21 10.66 9.22
N PHE A 72 -10.09 11.29 9.60
CA PHE A 72 -8.80 10.64 9.70
C PHE A 72 -8.85 9.68 10.88
N MET A 73 -9.34 8.47 10.63
CA MET A 73 -9.21 7.36 11.55
C MET A 73 -7.75 6.88 11.50
N ASP A 74 -7.03 7.06 12.60
CA ASP A 74 -5.67 6.50 12.77
C ASP A 74 -5.67 4.97 12.76
N GLU A 75 -6.84 4.33 12.90
CA GLU A 75 -6.98 2.88 12.77
C GLU A 75 -7.50 2.48 11.37
N PRO A 76 -6.90 1.44 10.76
CA PRO A 76 -7.36 0.94 9.47
C PRO A 76 -8.83 0.49 9.56
N ILE A 77 -9.64 0.99 8.63
CA ILE A 77 -11.06 0.62 8.48
C ILE A 77 -11.18 -0.91 8.56
N PRO A 78 -12.13 -1.49 9.31
CA PRO A 78 -12.27 -2.94 9.48
C PRO A 78 -12.25 -3.73 8.16
N VAL A 79 -12.76 -3.12 7.08
CA VAL A 79 -12.73 -3.67 5.72
C VAL A 79 -11.30 -3.86 5.21
N VAL A 80 -10.42 -2.87 5.38
CA VAL A 80 -9.00 -2.95 4.95
C VAL A 80 -8.29 -4.11 5.63
N LYS A 81 -8.49 -4.24 6.95
CA LYS A 81 -7.92 -5.35 7.72
C LYS A 81 -8.46 -6.69 7.22
N SER A 82 -9.76 -6.77 6.95
CA SER A 82 -10.41 -7.97 6.43
C SER A 82 -9.88 -8.37 5.04
N THR A 83 -9.76 -7.42 4.11
CA THR A 83 -9.26 -7.68 2.74
C THR A 83 -7.79 -8.12 2.74
N LYS A 84 -6.94 -7.50 3.57
CA LYS A 84 -5.54 -7.91 3.71
C LYS A 84 -5.41 -9.31 4.33
N CYS A 85 -6.25 -9.64 5.31
CA CYS A 85 -6.31 -11.01 5.85
C CYS A 85 -6.77 -12.00 4.77
N ALA A 86 -7.81 -11.68 4.01
CA ALA A 86 -8.29 -12.53 2.92
C ALA A 86 -7.20 -12.81 1.87
N LEU A 87 -6.40 -11.80 1.49
CA LEU A 87 -5.25 -11.99 0.59
C LEU A 87 -4.18 -12.89 1.23
N SER A 88 -3.87 -12.69 2.50
CA SER A 88 -2.92 -13.55 3.25
C SER A 88 -3.39 -15.00 3.26
N ASP A 89 -4.65 -15.23 3.62
CA ASP A 89 -5.25 -16.56 3.74
C ASP A 89 -5.33 -17.24 2.36
N ALA A 90 -5.65 -16.50 1.30
CA ALA A 90 -5.66 -17.01 -0.06
C ALA A 90 -4.24 -17.43 -0.51
N LEU A 91 -3.22 -16.61 -0.27
CA LEU A 91 -1.83 -16.97 -0.60
C LEU A 91 -1.35 -18.18 0.22
N GLU A 92 -1.69 -18.26 1.51
CA GLU A 92 -1.39 -19.43 2.33
C GLU A 92 -2.12 -20.69 1.83
N SER A 93 -3.36 -20.55 1.36
CA SER A 93 -4.12 -21.64 0.75
C SER A 93 -3.53 -22.11 -0.58
N GLN A 94 -2.78 -21.25 -1.27
CA GLN A 94 -1.94 -21.56 -2.43
C GLN A 94 -0.56 -22.12 -2.04
N GLY A 95 -0.30 -22.31 -0.75
CA GLY A 95 0.90 -22.93 -0.20
C GLY A 95 2.06 -21.98 0.04
N TYR A 96 1.89 -20.67 -0.20
CA TYR A 96 2.93 -19.68 0.08
C TYR A 96 3.07 -19.48 1.58
N ARG A 97 4.27 -19.07 2.01
CA ARG A 97 4.51 -18.60 3.37
C ARG A 97 4.33 -17.09 3.40
N VAL A 98 3.30 -16.62 4.09
CA VAL A 98 3.04 -15.19 4.24
C VAL A 98 3.45 -14.73 5.64
N CYS A 99 4.42 -13.82 5.69
CA CYS A 99 4.83 -13.19 6.94
C CYS A 99 4.28 -11.77 7.02
N LYS A 100 3.39 -11.55 8.00
CA LYS A 100 2.85 -10.22 8.33
C LYS A 100 3.91 -9.26 8.89
N GLN A 101 5.12 -9.76 9.22
CA GLN A 101 6.26 -8.98 9.71
C GLN A 101 7.20 -8.43 8.61
N GLY A 102 6.82 -8.50 7.33
CA GLY A 102 7.49 -7.73 6.26
C GLY A 102 7.64 -6.24 6.58
N GLY A 103 6.82 -5.75 7.52
CA GLY A 103 6.80 -4.39 8.05
C GLY A 103 8.13 -3.80 8.57
N LYS A 104 9.16 -4.62 8.87
CA LYS A 104 10.50 -4.06 9.18
C LYS A 104 11.20 -3.46 7.96
N VAL A 105 10.92 -3.99 6.77
CA VAL A 105 11.61 -3.63 5.52
C VAL A 105 10.73 -2.73 4.65
N TRP A 106 9.44 -3.03 4.56
CA TRP A 106 8.45 -2.17 3.91
C TRP A 106 7.20 -2.11 4.78
N PRO A 107 6.96 -1.00 5.50
CA PRO A 107 5.82 -0.88 6.40
C PRO A 107 4.51 -1.27 5.72
N ARG A 108 3.66 -2.01 6.43
CA ARG A 108 2.34 -2.50 5.98
C ARG A 108 2.35 -3.53 4.84
N ALA A 109 3.49 -3.87 4.22
CA ALA A 109 3.56 -4.91 3.20
C ALA A 109 3.47 -6.33 3.79
N LEU A 110 2.92 -7.25 3.02
CA LEU A 110 3.04 -8.70 3.21
C LEU A 110 4.39 -9.15 2.64
N CYS A 111 5.14 -9.95 3.39
CA CYS A 111 6.33 -10.63 2.87
C CYS A 111 5.93 -12.05 2.47
N VAL A 112 6.11 -12.39 1.20
CA VAL A 112 5.70 -13.67 0.62
C VAL A 112 6.94 -14.45 0.21
N ASP A 113 7.02 -15.70 0.65
CA ASP A 113 8.07 -16.66 0.32
C ASP A 113 7.44 -17.98 -0.16
N SER A 114 8.18 -18.78 -0.93
CA SER A 114 7.76 -20.10 -1.38
C SER A 114 8.54 -21.19 -0.65
N PRO A 115 7.86 -22.21 -0.08
CA PRO A 115 8.53 -23.34 0.58
C PRO A 115 9.32 -24.23 -0.38
N THR A 116 9.07 -24.14 -1.69
CA THR A 116 9.78 -24.92 -2.70
C THR A 116 11.17 -24.37 -2.99
N THR A 117 11.46 -23.14 -2.58
CA THR A 117 12.77 -22.55 -2.78
C THR A 117 13.80 -23.27 -1.91
N GLU A 118 14.96 -23.58 -2.48
CA GLU A 118 16.02 -24.34 -1.80
C GLU A 118 16.33 -23.75 -0.42
N LYS A 119 16.64 -24.62 0.56
CA LYS A 119 17.05 -24.18 1.91
C LYS A 119 18.24 -23.22 1.79
N GLY A 120 17.98 -21.93 2.03
CA GLY A 120 18.98 -20.87 1.92
C GLY A 120 18.66 -19.80 0.87
N SER A 121 17.63 -20.00 0.04
CA SER A 121 17.14 -18.94 -0.82
C SER A 121 16.50 -17.83 0.02
N THR A 122 16.94 -16.60 -0.23
CA THR A 122 16.45 -15.37 0.43
C THR A 122 15.50 -14.59 -0.46
N THR A 123 15.04 -15.22 -1.55
CA THR A 123 14.04 -14.67 -2.47
C THR A 123 12.72 -14.56 -1.73
N CYS A 124 12.32 -13.32 -1.44
CA CYS A 124 10.99 -13.00 -0.99
C CYS A 124 10.48 -11.83 -1.83
N ALA A 125 9.17 -11.81 -2.03
CA ALA A 125 8.48 -10.72 -2.67
C ALA A 125 7.68 -9.96 -1.63
N LEU A 126 7.53 -8.65 -1.83
CA LEU A 126 6.79 -7.79 -0.93
C LEU A 126 5.53 -7.28 -1.64
N VAL A 127 4.38 -7.45 -1.01
CA VAL A 127 3.07 -7.06 -1.55
C VAL A 127 2.41 -6.07 -0.60
N LEU A 128 2.26 -4.81 -1.03
CA LEU A 128 1.60 -3.76 -0.27
C LEU A 128 0.19 -3.53 -0.81
N VAL A 129 -0.81 -3.47 0.08
CA VAL A 129 -2.16 -3.02 -0.28
C VAL A 129 -2.25 -1.50 -0.06
N GLU A 130 -2.55 -0.76 -1.11
CA GLU A 130 -2.63 0.71 -1.14
C GLU A 130 -4.05 1.23 -1.36
N ASN A 131 -4.23 2.55 -1.34
CA ASN A 131 -5.50 3.27 -1.45
C ASN A 131 -6.54 2.83 -0.41
N ALA A 132 -6.05 2.54 0.80
CA ALA A 132 -6.83 2.04 1.92
C ALA A 132 -7.16 3.13 2.96
N GLY A 133 -6.99 4.40 2.58
CA GLY A 133 -7.18 5.58 3.44
C GLY A 133 -5.89 6.15 4.02
N GLU A 134 -4.72 5.78 3.51
CA GLU A 134 -3.45 6.45 3.86
C GLU A 134 -3.42 7.94 3.46
N SER A 135 -2.60 8.72 4.16
CA SER A 135 -2.32 10.11 3.80
C SER A 135 -1.43 10.22 2.56
N GLU A 136 -1.33 11.42 1.99
CA GLU A 136 -0.40 11.69 0.88
C GLU A 136 1.06 11.45 1.29
N GLU A 137 1.42 11.80 2.52
CA GLU A 137 2.76 11.57 3.07
C GLU A 137 3.08 10.07 3.20
N ASP A 138 2.13 9.28 3.71
CA ASP A 138 2.27 7.83 3.82
C ASP A 138 2.42 7.17 2.44
N TRP A 139 1.60 7.60 1.47
CA TRP A 139 1.64 7.12 0.10
C TRP A 139 2.99 7.45 -0.56
N SER A 140 3.48 8.69 -0.40
CA SER A 140 4.78 9.12 -0.92
C SER A 140 5.93 8.37 -0.25
N ALA A 141 5.85 8.10 1.05
CA ALA A 141 6.85 7.33 1.78
C ALA A 141 6.87 5.86 1.31
N ALA A 142 5.70 5.28 1.04
CA ALA A 142 5.59 3.93 0.50
C ALA A 142 6.23 3.82 -0.89
N GLU A 143 6.08 4.83 -1.74
CA GLU A 143 6.72 4.89 -3.07
C GLU A 143 8.26 5.01 -2.96
N ASP A 144 8.75 5.93 -2.13
CA ASP A 144 10.19 6.11 -1.89
C ASP A 144 10.81 4.79 -1.35
N HIS A 145 10.11 4.10 -0.44
CA HIS A 145 10.52 2.78 0.06
C HIS A 145 10.56 1.72 -1.04
N GLN A 146 9.53 1.64 -1.89
CA GLN A 146 9.51 0.69 -2.99
C GLN A 146 10.71 0.88 -3.91
N GLN A 147 11.00 2.13 -4.31
CA GLN A 147 12.14 2.43 -5.19
C GLN A 147 13.47 2.01 -4.56
N SER A 148 13.64 2.29 -3.26
CA SER A 148 14.82 1.87 -2.50
C SER A 148 14.99 0.34 -2.48
N LEU A 149 13.90 -0.40 -2.22
CA LEU A 149 13.90 -1.86 -2.14
C LEU A 149 14.15 -2.52 -3.49
N GLN A 150 13.52 -2.02 -4.55
CA GLN A 150 13.77 -2.47 -5.92
C GLN A 150 15.22 -2.18 -6.34
N GLY A 151 15.77 -1.03 -5.93
CA GLY A 151 17.19 -0.72 -6.11
C GLY A 151 18.14 -1.69 -5.39
N ALA A 152 17.69 -2.30 -4.30
CA ALA A 152 18.38 -3.36 -3.58
C ALA A 152 18.09 -4.78 -4.12
N GLY A 153 17.38 -4.91 -5.25
CA GLY A 153 17.07 -6.18 -5.89
C GLY A 153 15.87 -6.92 -5.30
N ARG A 154 14.99 -6.25 -4.53
CA ARG A 154 13.76 -6.86 -4.00
C ARG A 154 12.60 -6.69 -4.97
N SER A 155 11.83 -7.76 -5.18
CA SER A 155 10.55 -7.69 -5.89
C SER A 155 9.48 -7.06 -5.01
N CYS A 156 8.83 -6.02 -5.53
CA CYS A 156 7.82 -5.24 -4.82
C CYS A 156 6.60 -5.05 -5.72
N LEU A 157 5.39 -5.28 -5.18
CA LEU A 157 4.11 -5.04 -5.84
C LEU A 157 3.22 -4.19 -4.93
N ARG A 158 2.55 -3.20 -5.52
CA ARG A 158 1.45 -2.46 -4.90
C ARG A 158 0.14 -2.95 -5.52
N VAL A 159 -0.84 -3.23 -4.66
CA VAL A 159 -2.15 -3.72 -5.05
C VAL A 159 -3.18 -2.73 -4.54
N ASP A 160 -3.98 -2.19 -5.46
CA ASP A 160 -5.06 -1.28 -5.13
C ASP A 160 -6.12 -1.98 -4.25
N PHE A 161 -6.43 -1.39 -3.11
CA PHE A 161 -7.40 -1.91 -2.14
C PHE A 161 -8.79 -2.08 -2.76
N LEU A 162 -9.24 -1.10 -3.55
CA LEU A 162 -10.58 -1.14 -4.13
C LEU A 162 -10.72 -2.27 -5.14
N THR A 163 -9.68 -2.48 -5.96
CA THR A 163 -9.58 -3.61 -6.89
C THR A 163 -9.62 -4.94 -6.15
N LEU A 164 -8.84 -5.07 -5.06
CA LEU A 164 -8.82 -6.27 -4.24
C LEU A 164 -10.17 -6.52 -3.53
N ALA A 165 -10.89 -5.47 -3.15
CA ALA A 165 -12.19 -5.56 -2.50
C ALA A 165 -13.34 -5.88 -3.48
N LEU A 166 -13.32 -5.32 -4.69
CA LEU A 166 -14.39 -5.48 -5.68
C LEU A 166 -14.19 -6.69 -6.60
N ASN A 167 -12.94 -7.03 -6.92
CA ASN A 167 -12.60 -8.10 -7.85
C ASN A 167 -11.42 -8.94 -7.31
N PHE A 168 -11.66 -9.55 -6.14
CA PHE A 168 -10.64 -10.28 -5.39
C PHE A 168 -9.94 -11.36 -6.23
N GLU A 169 -10.68 -12.17 -6.99
CA GLU A 169 -10.11 -13.27 -7.76
C GLU A 169 -9.15 -12.76 -8.85
N SER A 170 -9.53 -11.72 -9.61
CA SER A 170 -8.65 -11.14 -10.62
C SER A 170 -7.39 -10.56 -9.98
N ALA A 171 -7.54 -9.80 -8.89
CA ALA A 171 -6.41 -9.22 -8.18
C ALA A 171 -5.48 -10.30 -7.60
N LEU A 172 -6.04 -11.42 -7.12
CA LEU A 172 -5.26 -12.56 -6.66
C LEU A 172 -4.45 -13.19 -7.81
N GLN A 173 -5.05 -13.37 -8.99
CA GLN A 173 -4.32 -13.88 -10.17
C GLN A 173 -3.16 -12.96 -10.57
N ASP A 174 -3.36 -11.64 -10.52
CA ASP A 174 -2.30 -10.66 -10.79
C ASP A 174 -1.16 -10.77 -9.76
N VAL A 175 -1.50 -10.94 -8.48
CA VAL A 175 -0.51 -11.19 -7.42
C VAL A 175 0.26 -12.49 -7.66
N LEU A 176 -0.44 -13.58 -8.02
CA LEU A 176 0.19 -14.88 -8.30
C LEU A 176 1.13 -14.81 -9.52
N ALA A 177 0.73 -14.11 -10.58
CA ALA A 177 1.57 -13.88 -11.74
C ALA A 177 2.85 -13.11 -11.36
N PHE A 178 2.73 -12.04 -10.57
CA PHE A 178 3.86 -11.29 -10.05
C PHE A 178 4.80 -12.14 -9.19
N LEU A 179 4.25 -13.00 -8.31
CA LEU A 179 5.07 -13.90 -7.49
C LEU A 179 5.87 -14.87 -8.36
N HIS A 180 5.24 -15.45 -9.38
CA HIS A 180 5.90 -16.32 -10.34
C HIS A 180 7.05 -15.61 -11.09
N GLU A 181 6.79 -14.41 -11.61
CA GLU A 181 7.81 -13.57 -12.28
C GLU A 181 8.96 -13.16 -11.35
N SER A 182 8.68 -13.05 -10.05
CA SER A 182 9.67 -12.74 -9.00
C SER A 182 10.52 -13.96 -8.60
N GLY A 183 10.36 -15.10 -9.26
CA GLY A 183 11.08 -16.33 -8.94
C GLY A 183 10.49 -17.09 -7.75
N LEU A 184 9.23 -16.82 -7.38
CA LEU A 184 8.47 -17.57 -6.38
C LEU A 184 7.40 -18.41 -7.09
N PRO A 185 7.74 -19.60 -7.61
CA PRO A 185 6.78 -20.44 -8.29
C PRO A 185 5.69 -20.92 -7.32
N ALA A 186 4.51 -21.20 -7.89
CA ALA A 186 3.40 -21.77 -7.17
C ALA A 186 3.84 -23.07 -6.47
N PRO A 187 3.68 -23.16 -5.14
CA PRO A 187 3.93 -24.39 -4.41
C PRO A 187 3.08 -25.50 -5.01
N HIS A 188 3.68 -26.64 -5.30
CA HIS A 188 2.92 -27.84 -5.65
C HIS A 188 2.15 -28.29 -4.41
N ILE A 189 0.97 -27.73 -4.20
CA ILE A 189 0.01 -28.28 -3.26
C ILE A 189 -0.31 -29.65 -3.83
N LYS A 190 0.24 -30.69 -3.19
CA LYS A 190 -0.35 -32.02 -3.35
C LYS A 190 -1.82 -31.83 -2.99
N PRO A 191 -2.77 -32.08 -3.91
CA PRO A 191 -4.18 -31.85 -3.63
C PRO A 191 -4.48 -32.54 -2.32
N LEU A 192 -4.87 -31.74 -1.33
CA LEU A 192 -5.23 -32.22 -0.01
C LEU A 192 -6.36 -33.20 -0.26
N ALA A 193 -6.08 -34.50 -0.08
CA ALA A 193 -7.03 -35.57 -0.32
C ALA A 193 -8.34 -35.15 0.31
N THR A 194 -9.37 -34.96 -0.53
CA THR A 194 -10.67 -34.39 -0.17
C THR A 194 -11.14 -34.99 1.15
N ALA A 195 -10.98 -34.22 2.23
CA ALA A 195 -11.46 -34.62 3.53
C ALA A 195 -12.98 -34.58 3.45
N THR A 196 -13.59 -35.76 3.44
CA THR A 196 -15.03 -35.97 3.58
C THR A 196 -15.57 -35.02 4.64
N THR A 197 -16.35 -34.04 4.20
CA THR A 197 -17.00 -33.05 5.04
C THR A 197 -17.91 -33.78 6.03
N GLN A 198 -17.43 -33.97 7.25
CA GLN A 198 -18.27 -34.41 8.36
C GLN A 198 -19.02 -33.17 8.86
N PRO A 199 -20.37 -33.15 8.79
CA PRO A 199 -21.14 -31.98 9.17
C PRO A 199 -20.95 -31.68 10.67
N CYS A 200 -20.77 -30.39 10.98
CA CYS A 200 -20.62 -29.87 12.33
C CYS A 200 -21.85 -30.26 13.16
N GLY A 201 -21.68 -31.28 14.00
CA GLY A 201 -22.68 -31.74 14.94
C GLY A 201 -23.01 -30.65 15.96
N LYS A 202 -24.32 -30.43 16.15
CA LYS A 202 -24.91 -29.55 17.16
C LYS A 202 -24.26 -29.82 18.53
N ARG A 203 -23.66 -28.78 19.12
CA ARG A 203 -23.22 -28.79 20.52
C ARG A 203 -24.47 -28.82 21.40
N GLY A 204 -24.66 -29.95 22.08
CA GLY A 204 -25.63 -30.10 23.15
C GLY A 204 -25.29 -29.15 24.30
N ALA A 205 -26.33 -28.52 24.84
CA ALA A 205 -26.31 -27.94 26.17
C ALA A 205 -26.50 -29.07 27.17
N ASP A 206 -25.62 -29.19 28.15
CA ASP A 206 -25.74 -29.92 29.43
C ASP A 206 -24.49 -29.54 30.25
N GLU A 207 -24.43 -29.38 31.56
CA GLU A 207 -25.38 -29.20 32.67
C GLU A 207 -24.46 -28.68 33.79
N ASP A 208 -24.78 -27.54 34.41
CA ASP A 208 -24.08 -27.08 35.62
C ASP A 208 -24.59 -27.88 36.82
N SER A 209 -23.73 -28.74 37.38
CA SER A 209 -23.93 -29.37 38.69
C SER A 209 -22.81 -28.93 39.63
N SER A 210 -23.14 -27.98 40.48
CA SER A 210 -22.31 -27.53 41.60
C SER A 210 -22.56 -28.41 42.82
N THR A 211 -21.56 -29.20 43.22
CA THR A 211 -21.53 -29.85 44.53
C THR A 211 -20.46 -29.18 45.40
N VAL A 212 -20.93 -28.40 46.37
CA VAL A 212 -20.12 -27.87 47.47
C VAL A 212 -19.80 -29.01 48.43
N SER A 213 -18.53 -29.19 48.77
CA SER A 213 -18.11 -29.97 49.94
C SER A 213 -17.13 -29.13 50.75
N SER A 214 -17.60 -28.64 51.89
CA SER A 214 -16.79 -28.06 52.95
C SER A 214 -16.07 -29.18 53.68
N ASN A 215 -14.76 -29.01 53.91
CA ASN A 215 -14.00 -29.76 54.90
C ASN A 215 -12.89 -28.85 55.47
N GLY A 216 -12.83 -28.77 56.80
CA GLY A 216 -11.69 -28.23 57.56
C GLY A 216 -11.85 -26.82 58.05
#